data_AF-A0A4Y2M085-F1
#
_entry.id   AF-A0A4Y2M085-F1
#
_cell.length_a   1.000
_cell.length_b   1.000
_cell.length_c   1.000
_cell.angle_alpha   90.00
_cell.angle_beta   90.00
_cell.angle_gamma   90.00
#
_symmetry.space_group_name_H-M   'P 1'
#
loop_
_entity.id
_entity.type
_entity.pdbx_description
1 polymer ?
#
loop_
_entity_poly.entity_id
_entity_poly.type
_entity_poly.pdbx_seq_one_letter_code
_entity_poly.pdbx_strand_id
1 'polypeptide(L)'
;MPRQTKYQEDWLSLTDPTGNEVSFWCDKGKDDFHCFCRFCKKDIAICNSGKLQLFQHAKSAKHKKSVKDATDLSQSKLKMISTANGDRGLCLDKTTASSSSTT
;
A
#
# COMPACT_ATOMS: atom_id res chain seq x y z
N MET A 1 36.36 -11.44 -11.65
CA MET A 1 34.90 -11.67 -11.73
C MET A 1 34.19 -10.47 -11.12
N PRO A 2 33.23 -9.80 -11.81
CA PRO A 2 32.45 -8.77 -11.16
C PRO A 2 31.66 -9.38 -9.99
N ARG A 3 31.71 -8.77 -8.81
CA ARG A 3 30.92 -9.21 -7.65
C ARG A 3 29.46 -8.94 -7.93
N GLN A 4 28.70 -9.98 -8.29
CA GLN A 4 27.25 -9.90 -8.36
C GLN A 4 26.67 -9.91 -6.94
N THR A 5 25.70 -9.05 -6.68
CA THR A 5 25.00 -9.03 -5.39
C THR A 5 23.83 -10.00 -5.44
N LYS A 6 23.80 -10.94 -4.47
CA LYS A 6 22.67 -11.84 -4.29
C LYS A 6 21.62 -11.23 -3.38
N TYR A 7 20.39 -11.70 -3.50
CA TYR A 7 19.29 -11.41 -2.59
C TYR A 7 19.72 -11.68 -1.15
N GLN A 8 19.32 -10.80 -0.25
CA GLN A 8 19.47 -11.02 1.18
C GLN A 8 18.13 -10.76 1.86
N GLU A 9 17.74 -11.65 2.78
CA GLU A 9 16.44 -11.61 3.44
C GLU A 9 16.28 -10.38 4.34
N ASP A 10 17.35 -9.91 4.96
CA ASP A 10 17.38 -8.70 5.80
C ASP A 10 16.94 -7.44 5.05
N TRP A 11 17.01 -7.44 3.72
CA TRP A 11 16.53 -6.32 2.91
C TRP A 11 15.02 -6.12 3.02
N LEU A 12 14.25 -7.18 3.32
CA LEU A 12 12.81 -7.08 3.47
C LEU A 12 12.42 -6.21 4.67
N SER A 13 13.21 -6.22 5.74
CA SER A 13 12.98 -5.40 6.94
C SER A 13 13.45 -3.94 6.79
N LEU A 14 13.99 -3.56 5.64
CA LEU A 14 14.42 -2.18 5.39
C LEU A 14 13.25 -1.29 5.02
N THR A 15 13.30 -0.03 5.44
CA THR A 15 12.42 1.02 4.95
C THR A 15 12.96 1.60 3.64
N ASP A 16 12.11 1.66 2.62
CA ASP A 16 12.42 2.26 1.33
C ASP A 16 12.36 3.81 1.38
N PRO A 17 12.86 4.51 0.34
CA PRO A 17 12.83 5.99 0.31
C PRO A 17 11.44 6.63 0.23
N THR A 18 10.38 5.83 0.05
CA THR A 18 8.99 6.27 0.07
C THR A 18 8.32 6.07 1.44
N GLY A 19 9.05 5.53 2.40
CA GLY A 19 8.59 5.31 3.77
C GLY A 19 7.89 3.97 3.99
N ASN A 20 7.91 3.06 3.01
CA ASN A 20 7.30 1.74 3.14
C ASN A 20 8.37 0.69 3.46
N GLU A 21 8.03 -0.32 4.26
CA GLU A 21 8.90 -1.48 4.43
C GLU A 21 9.00 -2.26 3.10
N VAL A 22 10.19 -2.74 2.74
CA VAL A 22 10.40 -3.47 1.49
C VAL A 22 9.57 -4.75 1.46
N SER A 23 9.40 -5.44 2.60
CA SER A 23 8.53 -6.60 2.78
C SER A 23 7.06 -6.34 2.46
N PHE A 24 6.62 -5.08 2.37
CA PHE A 24 5.23 -4.74 2.05
C PHE A 24 4.93 -4.96 0.57
N TRP A 25 5.93 -4.78 -0.29
CA TRP A 25 5.74 -4.78 -1.75
C TRP A 25 6.67 -5.72 -2.51
N CYS A 26 7.75 -6.16 -1.88
CA CYS A 26 8.80 -6.96 -2.50
C CYS A 26 8.93 -8.33 -1.81
N ASP A 27 9.29 -9.34 -2.58
CA ASP A 27 9.68 -10.68 -2.10
C ASP A 27 10.91 -11.18 -2.85
N LYS A 28 11.43 -12.35 -2.43
CA LYS A 28 12.42 -13.08 -3.21
C LYS A 28 11.86 -13.38 -4.61
N GLY A 29 12.65 -13.11 -5.65
CA GLY A 29 12.27 -13.35 -7.03
C GLY A 29 12.54 -14.79 -7.46
N LYS A 30 12.56 -14.99 -8.78
CA LYS A 30 12.77 -16.30 -9.41
C LYS A 30 14.12 -16.96 -9.12
N ASP A 31 15.14 -16.18 -8.78
CA ASP A 31 16.49 -16.65 -8.50
C ASP A 31 17.19 -15.73 -7.48
N ASP A 32 18.42 -16.07 -7.10
CA ASP A 32 19.19 -15.31 -6.11
C ASP A 32 19.60 -13.90 -6.57
N PHE A 33 19.35 -13.51 -7.82
CA PHE A 33 19.73 -12.23 -8.40
C PHE A 33 18.53 -11.38 -8.82
N HIS A 34 17.32 -11.81 -8.44
CA HIS A 34 16.08 -11.10 -8.70
C HIS A 34 15.23 -11.00 -7.44
N CYS A 35 14.54 -9.88 -7.30
CA CYS A 35 13.42 -9.73 -6.38
C CYS A 35 12.12 -9.56 -7.19
N PHE A 36 10.97 -9.88 -6.60
CA PHE A 36 9.68 -9.69 -7.25
C PHE A 36 8.88 -8.60 -6.55
N CYS A 37 8.36 -7.63 -7.32
CA CYS A 37 7.44 -6.63 -6.81
C CYS A 37 5.98 -7.04 -7.05
N ARG A 38 5.23 -7.24 -5.97
CA ARG A 38 3.81 -7.63 -5.99
C ARG A 38 2.91 -6.59 -6.65
N PHE A 39 3.15 -5.30 -6.38
CA PHE A 39 2.32 -4.23 -6.93
C PHE A 39 2.60 -3.96 -8.42
N CYS A 40 3.88 -4.01 -8.83
CA CYS A 40 4.24 -3.79 -10.23
C CYS A 40 4.15 -5.05 -11.09
N LYS A 41 3.98 -6.22 -10.47
CA LYS A 41 4.02 -7.56 -11.09
C LYS A 41 5.26 -7.73 -11.97
N LYS A 42 6.43 -7.39 -11.42
CA LYS A 42 7.69 -7.34 -12.19
C LYS A 42 8.87 -7.84 -11.36
N ASP A 43 9.75 -8.59 -12.02
CA ASP A 43 11.09 -8.90 -11.53
C ASP A 43 12.00 -7.65 -11.53
N ILE A 44 12.81 -7.53 -10.49
CA ILE A 44 13.82 -6.48 -10.30
C ILE A 44 15.17 -7.17 -10.25
N ALA A 45 16.02 -6.91 -11.24
CA ALA A 45 17.39 -7.40 -11.25
C ALA A 45 18.24 -6.63 -10.22
N ILE A 46 18.78 -7.37 -9.25
CA ILE A 46 19.59 -6.84 -8.14
C ILE A 46 21.08 -7.14 -8.31
N CYS A 47 21.48 -7.94 -9.29
CA CYS A 47 22.86 -8.38 -9.49
C CYS A 47 23.89 -7.24 -9.56
N ASN A 48 23.50 -6.08 -10.11
CA ASN A 48 24.41 -4.96 -10.33
C ASN A 48 24.64 -4.09 -9.09
N SER A 49 23.62 -3.87 -8.25
CA SER A 49 23.69 -2.89 -7.15
C SER A 49 22.88 -3.27 -5.91
N GLY A 50 22.43 -4.52 -5.80
CA GLY A 50 21.72 -5.07 -4.66
C GLY A 50 20.46 -4.27 -4.30
N LYS A 51 20.29 -3.98 -3.01
CA LYS A 51 19.16 -3.21 -2.46
C LYS A 51 18.97 -1.84 -3.08
N LEU A 52 20.01 -1.20 -3.65
CA LEU A 52 19.85 0.09 -4.32
C LEU A 52 18.87 0.00 -5.49
N GLN A 53 18.82 -1.14 -6.18
CA GLN A 53 17.85 -1.38 -7.26
C GLN A 53 16.41 -1.43 -6.74
N LEU A 54 16.20 -1.96 -5.54
CA LEU A 54 14.89 -1.94 -4.88
C LEU A 54 14.46 -0.50 -4.57
N PHE A 55 15.38 0.31 -4.05
CA PHE A 55 15.10 1.70 -3.71
C PHE A 55 14.84 2.56 -4.96
N GLN A 56 15.59 2.33 -6.04
CA GLN A 56 15.32 2.97 -7.33
C GLN A 56 13.95 2.55 -7.88
N HIS A 57 13.60 1.27 -7.76
CA HIS A 57 12.28 0.77 -8.15
C HIS A 57 11.16 1.45 -7.36
N ALA A 58 11.29 1.53 -6.02
CA ALA A 58 10.32 2.18 -5.13
C ALA A 58 10.10 3.65 -5.50
N LYS A 59 11.16 4.36 -5.91
CA LYS A 59 11.08 5.75 -6.35
C LYS A 59 10.36 5.95 -7.68
N SER A 60 10.21 4.91 -8.49
CA SER A 60 9.59 5.01 -9.82
C SER A 60 8.13 5.45 -9.74
N ALA A 61 7.70 6.29 -10.69
CA ALA A 61 6.32 6.78 -10.73
C ALA A 61 5.31 5.63 -10.86
N LYS A 62 5.65 4.59 -11.64
CA LYS A 62 4.83 3.39 -11.80
C LYS A 62 4.60 2.69 -10.46
N HIS A 63 5.66 2.49 -9.68
CA HIS A 63 5.55 1.85 -8.36
C HIS A 63 4.68 2.67 -7.42
N LYS A 64 4.98 3.97 -7.27
CA LYS A 64 4.21 4.89 -6.40
C LYS A 64 2.73 4.91 -6.73
N LYS A 65 2.38 4.92 -8.02
CA LYS A 65 0.98 4.83 -8.45
C LYS A 65 0.36 3.48 -8.07
N SER A 66 1.06 2.38 -8.38
CA SER A 66 0.56 1.02 -8.09
C SER A 66 0.33 0.77 -6.59
N VAL A 67 1.21 1.29 -5.73
CA VAL A 67 1.04 1.23 -4.27
C VAL A 67 -0.20 2.01 -3.84
N LYS A 68 -0.33 3.27 -4.29
CA LYS A 68 -1.49 4.11 -3.98
C LYS A 68 -2.80 3.46 -4.39
N ASP A 69 -2.89 2.99 -5.64
CA ASP A 69 -4.08 2.34 -6.18
C ASP A 69 -4.46 1.09 -5.37
N ALA A 70 -3.47 0.29 -4.95
CA ALA A 70 -3.70 -0.90 -4.12
C ALA A 70 -4.17 -0.54 -2.70
N THR A 71 -3.59 0.49 -2.09
CA THR A 71 -3.99 0.96 -0.75
C THR A 71 -5.37 1.60 -0.74
N ASP A 72 -5.71 2.41 -1.75
CA ASP A 72 -7.01 3.03 -1.90
C ASP A 72 -8.12 1.99 -2.10
N LEU A 73 -7.88 1.00 -2.96
CA LEU A 73 -8.81 -0.10 -3.16
C LEU A 73 -9.08 -0.88 -1.87
N SER A 74 -8.03 -1.13 -1.07
CA SER A 74 -8.16 -1.79 0.23
C SER A 74 -9.06 -0.98 1.19
N GLN A 75 -8.81 0.33 1.29
CA GLN A 75 -9.61 1.22 2.14
C GLN A 75 -11.07 1.31 1.69
N SER A 76 -11.30 1.39 0.38
CA SER A 76 -12.64 1.41 -0.21
C SER A 76 -13.40 0.11 0.07
N LYS A 77 -12.73 -1.05 -0.02
CA LYS A 77 -13.33 -2.35 0.30
C LYS A 77 -13.71 -2.47 1.77
N LEU A 78 -12.87 -1.99 2.70
CA LEU A 78 -13.17 -1.99 4.13
C LEU A 78 -14.39 -1.12 4.48
N LYS A 79 -14.53 0.06 3.85
CA LYS A 79 -15.69 0.95 4.06
C LYS A 79 -17.01 0.33 3.62
N MET A 80 -17.02 -0.49 2.58
CA MET A 80 -18.25 -1.14 2.07
C MET A 80 -18.76 -2.26 3.01
N ILE A 81 -17.89 -2.91 3.78
CA ILE A 81 -18.28 -4.01 4.66
C ILE A 81 -18.93 -3.48 5.95
N SER A 82 -18.57 -2.28 6.40
CA SER A 82 -19.14 -1.65 7.60
C SER A 82 -20.60 -1.21 7.45
N THR A 83 -21.11 -1.07 6.22
CA THR A 83 -22.52 -0.67 5.97
C THR A 83 -23.49 -1.87 5.95
N ALA A 84 -22.99 -3.11 6.05
CA ALA A 84 -23.81 -4.31 5.96
C ALA A 84 -24.30 -4.88 7.31
N ASN A 85 -23.91 -4.27 8.45
CA ASN A 85 -24.39 -4.66 9.78
C ASN A 85 -24.90 -3.43 10.53
N GLY A 86 -26.14 -3.04 10.23
CA GLY A 86 -26.79 -1.89 10.87
C GLY A 86 -28.26 -1.72 10.49
N ASP A 87 -29.01 -2.81 10.27
CA ASP A 87 -30.47 -2.78 10.30
C ASP A 87 -30.94 -3.15 11.71
N ARG A 88 -31.33 -2.13 12.47
CA ARG A 88 -32.46 -2.11 13.41
C ARG A 88 -32.63 -0.66 13.84
N GLY A 89 -33.59 0.00 13.18
CA GLY A 89 -33.80 1.43 13.28
C GLY A 89 -34.33 1.92 14.62
N LEU A 90 -34.45 3.24 14.71
CA LEU A 90 -35.65 3.86 15.24
C LEU A 90 -35.85 5.19 14.48
N CYS A 91 -37.06 5.34 13.96
CA CYS A 91 -37.59 6.55 13.35
C CYS A 91 -37.57 7.71 14.34
N LEU A 92 -37.16 8.90 13.88
CA LEU A 92 -37.41 10.15 14.58
C LEU A 92 -38.17 11.09 13.65
N ASP A 93 -39.45 10.81 13.47
CA ASP A 93 -40.44 11.81 13.12
C ASP A 93 -40.99 12.46 14.40
N LYS A 94 -40.90 13.80 14.48
CA LYS A 94 -42.08 14.69 14.56
C LYS A 94 -41.71 16.14 14.91
N THR A 95 -41.77 16.99 13.87
CA THR A 95 -42.53 18.27 13.77
C THR A 95 -42.29 19.44 14.75
N THR A 96 -41.81 20.55 14.15
CA THR A 96 -42.26 21.96 14.19
C THR A 96 -43.05 22.51 15.40
N ALA A 97 -42.52 23.58 16.03
CA ALA A 97 -43.29 24.79 16.41
C ALA A 97 -42.37 26.00 16.71
N SER A 98 -42.79 27.16 16.22
CA SER A 98 -42.17 28.50 16.26
C SER A 98 -42.07 29.15 17.65
N SER A 99 -41.16 30.11 17.84
CA SER A 99 -41.47 31.55 18.03
C SER A 99 -40.38 32.33 18.79
N SER A 100 -40.24 33.58 18.38
CA SER A 100 -39.36 34.67 18.83
C SER A 100 -39.37 34.93 20.34
N SER A 101 -38.28 35.52 20.85
CA SER A 101 -38.29 36.24 22.13
C SER A 101 -37.39 37.46 22.06
N THR A 102 -38.04 38.61 22.24
CA THR A 102 -37.48 39.94 22.50
C THR A 102 -36.97 40.02 23.94
N THR A 103 -35.87 40.72 24.17
CA THR A 103 -35.81 41.78 25.20
C THR A 103 -34.66 42.74 24.89
#